data_AF-A0A3S3UD89-F1
#
_entry.id   AF-A0A3S3UD89-F1
#
_cell.length_a   1.000
_cell.length_b   1.000
_cell.length_c   1.000
_cell.angle_alpha   90.00
_cell.angle_beta   90.00
_cell.angle_gamma   90.00
#
_symmetry.space_group_name_H-M   'P 1'
#
loop_
_entity.id
_entity.type
_entity.pdbx_description
1 polymer ?
#
loop_
_entity_poly.entity_id
_entity_poly.type
_entity_poly.pdbx_seq_one_letter_code
_entity_poly.pdbx_strand_id
1 'polypeptide(L)'
;MKISLFFFCFFFFITGAPRAELVKITSSEVYSQVMQIDKEVDLLKEHFGLRREKKADIYRGSLRPRHVWEKSYVVQVQINVLRKKFGLPRNQPNSIEPELNLSPALVFEQSQRLLAELRILKKCLGITEQVSAPEQFKGKQSIDIFNRLHHISCQLDVLNREEINPNYVFAEVMRIYEDVVVVINKLRIRDLTYPPGKEQEVTPADSLTAQ
;
A
#
# COMPACT_ATOMS: atom_id res chain seq x y z
N MET A 1 26.35 7.86 -74.51
CA MET A 1 25.99 8.20 -73.11
C MET A 1 24.81 7.34 -72.68
N LYS A 2 25.02 6.38 -71.77
CA LYS A 2 23.96 5.59 -71.15
C LYS A 2 23.87 6.02 -69.69
N ILE A 3 22.74 6.60 -69.28
CA ILE A 3 22.45 6.98 -67.91
C ILE A 3 21.64 5.85 -67.30
N SER A 4 22.22 5.14 -66.34
CA SER A 4 21.57 4.07 -65.59
C SER A 4 20.92 4.67 -64.35
N LEU A 5 19.59 4.69 -64.32
CA LEU A 5 18.80 5.19 -63.19
C LEU A 5 18.60 4.03 -62.20
N PHE A 6 19.34 4.03 -61.10
CA PHE A 6 19.21 3.02 -60.05
C PHE A 6 18.12 3.48 -59.06
N PHE A 7 16.91 2.95 -59.21
CA PHE A 7 15.77 3.25 -58.34
C PHE A 7 15.88 2.38 -57.07
N PHE A 8 16.39 2.96 -55.98
CA PHE A 8 16.53 2.27 -54.70
C PHE A 8 15.19 2.35 -53.94
N CYS A 9 14.36 1.32 -54.07
CA CYS A 9 13.13 1.17 -53.27
C CYS A 9 13.49 0.82 -51.81
N PHE A 10 13.53 1.83 -50.95
CA PHE A 10 13.62 1.65 -49.51
C PHE A 10 12.26 1.18 -48.97
N PHE A 11 12.08 -0.14 -48.86
CA PHE A 11 10.91 -0.74 -48.20
C PHE A 11 11.02 -0.48 -46.69
N PHE A 12 10.28 0.52 -46.20
CA PHE A 12 10.04 0.72 -44.77
C PHE A 12 9.16 -0.43 -44.26
N PHE A 13 9.77 -1.49 -43.75
CA PHE A 13 9.08 -2.47 -42.92
C PHE A 13 8.71 -1.79 -41.59
N ILE A 14 7.51 -1.21 -41.53
CA ILE A 14 6.91 -0.78 -40.26
C ILE A 14 6.51 -2.07 -39.52
N THR A 15 7.42 -2.60 -38.71
CA THR A 15 7.09 -3.65 -37.75
C THR A 15 6.21 -3.03 -36.68
N GLY A 16 4.89 -3.20 -36.79
CA GLY A 16 3.95 -2.85 -35.74
C GLY A 16 4.26 -3.68 -34.50
N ALA A 17 4.82 -3.04 -33.47
CA ALA A 17 5.02 -3.70 -32.18
C ALA A 17 3.65 -4.14 -31.65
N PRO A 18 3.47 -5.41 -31.21
CA PRO A 18 2.23 -5.85 -30.62
C PRO A 18 1.92 -4.97 -29.40
N ARG A 19 0.74 -4.34 -29.41
CA ARG A 19 0.27 -3.52 -28.30
C ARG A 19 -0.08 -4.48 -27.16
N ALA A 20 0.66 -4.41 -26.06
CA ALA A 20 0.37 -5.22 -24.88
C ALA A 20 -1.04 -4.89 -24.36
N GLU A 21 -1.91 -5.89 -24.29
CA GLU A 21 -3.21 -5.76 -23.64
C GLU A 21 -3.02 -5.78 -22.13
N LEU A 22 -3.59 -4.79 -21.44
CA LEU A 22 -3.46 -4.67 -20.00
C LEU A 22 -4.24 -5.81 -19.33
N VAL A 23 -3.54 -6.72 -18.67
CA VAL A 23 -4.18 -7.83 -17.94
C VAL A 23 -5.08 -7.25 -16.84
N LYS A 24 -6.36 -7.59 -16.89
CA LYS A 24 -7.35 -7.10 -15.92
C LYS A 24 -7.19 -7.85 -14.60
N ILE A 25 -6.60 -7.18 -13.61
CA ILE A 25 -6.45 -7.71 -12.26
C ILE A 25 -7.80 -7.74 -11.53
N THR A 26 -8.10 -8.90 -10.94
CA THR A 26 -9.31 -9.16 -10.17
C THR A 26 -9.06 -9.11 -8.66
N SER A 27 -10.11 -8.83 -7.89
CA SER A 27 -10.06 -8.90 -6.42
C SER A 27 -9.66 -10.29 -5.90
N SER A 28 -9.92 -11.35 -6.65
CA SER A 28 -9.52 -12.70 -6.24
C SER A 28 -8.02 -12.95 -6.40
N GLU A 29 -7.38 -12.37 -7.42
CA GLU A 29 -5.92 -12.41 -7.56
C GLU A 29 -5.24 -11.60 -6.46
N VAL A 30 -5.76 -10.40 -6.15
CA VAL A 30 -5.30 -9.60 -5.01
C VAL A 30 -5.44 -10.39 -3.71
N TYR A 31 -6.59 -11.03 -3.48
CA TYR A 31 -6.79 -11.84 -2.29
C TYR A 31 -5.80 -13.00 -2.18
N SER A 32 -5.53 -13.69 -3.30
CA SER A 32 -4.55 -14.79 -3.38
C SER A 32 -3.16 -14.32 -2.95
N GLN A 33 -2.77 -13.12 -3.38
CA GLN A 33 -1.53 -12.51 -2.96
C GLN A 33 -1.53 -12.10 -1.49
N VAL A 34 -2.61 -11.50 -0.99
CA VAL A 34 -2.70 -11.11 0.41
C VAL A 34 -2.64 -12.34 1.34
N MET A 35 -3.16 -13.50 0.91
CA MET A 35 -2.96 -14.76 1.65
C MET A 35 -1.49 -15.20 1.71
N GLN A 36 -0.66 -14.88 0.71
CA GLN A 36 0.78 -15.13 0.78
C GLN A 36 1.44 -14.22 1.82
N ILE A 37 1.04 -12.94 1.89
CA ILE A 37 1.52 -11.99 2.92
C ILE A 37 1.19 -12.55 4.31
N ASP A 38 -0.03 -13.04 4.51
CA ASP A 38 -0.47 -13.65 5.78
C ASP A 38 0.44 -14.82 6.20
N LYS A 39 0.69 -15.76 5.27
CA LYS A 39 1.59 -16.90 5.50
C LYS A 39 3.02 -16.47 5.83
N GLU A 40 3.55 -15.42 5.19
CA GLU A 40 4.90 -14.92 5.49
C GLU A 40 4.96 -14.28 6.89
N VAL A 41 3.89 -13.58 7.32
CA VAL A 41 3.77 -13.02 8.67
C VAL A 41 3.67 -14.13 9.72
N ASP A 42 2.95 -15.20 9.45
CA ASP A 42 2.90 -16.36 10.34
C ASP A 42 4.25 -17.06 10.46
N LEU A 43 4.99 -17.25 9.37
CA LEU A 43 6.37 -17.76 9.44
C LEU A 43 7.29 -16.88 10.29
N LEU A 44 7.16 -15.55 10.19
CA LEU A 44 7.91 -14.63 11.04
C LEU A 44 7.52 -14.81 12.52
N LYS A 45 6.23 -14.94 12.82
CA LYS A 45 5.76 -15.20 14.19
C LYS A 45 6.29 -16.51 14.74
N GLU A 46 6.23 -17.57 13.96
CA GLU A 46 6.77 -18.90 14.31
C GLU A 46 8.27 -18.82 14.61
N HIS A 47 9.04 -18.16 13.75
CA HIS A 47 10.48 -17.97 13.94
C HIS A 47 10.81 -17.26 15.26
N PHE A 48 10.01 -16.26 15.66
CA PHE A 48 10.18 -15.56 16.94
C PHE A 48 9.48 -16.23 18.14
N GLY A 49 8.91 -17.43 17.97
CA GLY A 49 8.20 -18.15 19.02
C GLY A 49 6.89 -17.48 19.49
N LEU A 50 6.32 -16.59 18.68
CA LEU A 50 5.11 -15.84 19.01
C LEU A 50 3.86 -16.62 18.61
N ARG A 51 3.34 -17.41 19.55
CA ARG A 51 2.11 -18.21 19.35
C ARG A 51 0.81 -17.44 19.61
N ARG A 52 0.89 -16.24 20.19
CA ARG A 52 -0.29 -15.44 20.49
C ARG A 52 -0.84 -14.87 19.19
N GLU A 53 -2.09 -15.17 18.90
CA GLU A 53 -2.86 -14.45 17.89
C GLU A 53 -3.56 -13.25 18.52
N LYS A 54 -3.54 -12.12 17.81
CA LYS A 54 -4.44 -11.00 18.10
C LYS A 54 -5.69 -11.17 17.25
N LYS A 55 -6.84 -11.32 17.90
CA LYS A 55 -8.13 -11.39 17.21
C LYS A 55 -8.38 -10.06 16.50
N ALA A 56 -8.72 -10.14 15.22
CA ALA A 56 -9.04 -9.01 14.39
C ALA A 56 -10.56 -8.86 14.28
N ASP A 57 -11.05 -7.63 14.37
CA ASP A 57 -12.46 -7.36 14.16
C ASP A 57 -12.81 -7.50 12.68
N ILE A 58 -14.00 -8.05 12.41
CA ILE A 58 -14.47 -8.25 11.04
C ILE A 58 -15.33 -7.05 10.67
N TYR A 59 -14.89 -6.31 9.66
CA TYR A 59 -15.65 -5.21 9.11
C TYR A 59 -16.78 -5.77 8.25
N ARG A 60 -17.93 -5.10 8.31
CA ARG A 60 -19.13 -5.41 7.52
C ARG A 60 -19.52 -4.15 6.75
N GLY A 61 -19.83 -4.30 5.47
CA GLY A 61 -20.26 -3.20 4.62
C GLY A 61 -19.64 -3.23 3.22
N SER A 62 -19.87 -2.16 2.46
CA SER A 62 -19.32 -2.00 1.12
C SER A 62 -17.99 -1.27 1.18
N LEU A 63 -16.90 -1.98 0.89
CA LEU A 63 -15.58 -1.38 0.72
C LEU A 63 -15.17 -1.34 -0.75
N ARG A 64 -14.41 -0.32 -1.09
CA ARG A 64 -13.88 -0.07 -2.43
C ARG A 64 -12.36 -0.29 -2.45
N PRO A 65 -11.73 -0.48 -3.62
CA PRO A 65 -10.29 -0.70 -3.72
C PRO A 65 -9.44 0.33 -2.98
N ARG A 66 -9.84 1.61 -2.97
CA ARG A 66 -9.16 2.67 -2.20
C ARG A 66 -9.00 2.33 -0.71
N HIS A 67 -10.02 1.76 -0.06
CA HIS A 67 -9.96 1.40 1.36
C HIS A 67 -8.98 0.23 1.57
N VAL A 68 -8.92 -0.69 0.60
CA VAL A 68 -7.96 -1.80 0.61
C VAL A 68 -6.53 -1.27 0.45
N TRP A 69 -6.34 -0.32 -0.46
CA TRP A 69 -5.06 0.35 -0.66
C TRP A 69 -4.60 1.09 0.62
N GLU A 70 -5.47 1.89 1.22
CA GLU A 70 -5.22 2.57 2.51
C GLU A 70 -4.82 1.56 3.61
N LYS A 71 -5.52 0.43 3.71
CA LYS A 71 -5.17 -0.59 4.70
C LYS A 71 -3.83 -1.26 4.39
N SER A 72 -3.50 -1.45 3.11
CA SER A 72 -2.18 -1.97 2.70
C SER A 72 -1.04 -1.00 3.01
N TYR A 73 -1.30 0.31 2.98
CA TYR A 73 -0.34 1.33 3.43
C TYR A 73 -0.05 1.20 4.93
N VAL A 74 -1.07 1.00 5.76
CA VAL A 74 -0.89 0.73 7.20
C VAL A 74 0.01 -0.49 7.43
N VAL A 75 -0.21 -1.58 6.68
CA VAL A 75 0.64 -2.78 6.75
C VAL A 75 2.09 -2.46 6.36
N GLN A 76 2.33 -1.65 5.32
CA GLN A 76 3.69 -1.21 4.94
C GLN A 76 4.38 -0.44 6.07
N VAL A 77 3.66 0.45 6.75
CA VAL A 77 4.19 1.21 7.90
C VAL A 77 4.57 0.26 9.03
N GLN A 78 3.74 -0.75 9.34
CA GLN A 78 4.05 -1.74 10.37
C GLN A 78 5.27 -2.61 10.00
N ILE A 79 5.43 -2.95 8.71
CA ILE A 79 6.65 -3.62 8.23
C ILE A 79 7.87 -2.73 8.45
N ASN A 80 7.78 -1.41 8.21
CA ASN A 80 8.87 -0.48 8.49
C ASN A 80 9.21 -0.35 9.98
N VAL A 81 8.23 -0.46 10.87
CA VAL A 81 8.47 -0.56 12.31
C VAL A 81 9.27 -1.83 12.61
N LEU A 82 8.86 -2.97 12.04
CA LEU A 82 9.56 -4.25 12.20
C LEU A 82 11.00 -4.19 11.66
N ARG A 83 11.21 -3.60 10.48
CA ARG A 83 12.54 -3.37 9.88
C ARG A 83 13.44 -2.58 10.83
N LYS A 84 12.94 -1.45 11.35
CA LYS A 84 13.69 -0.62 12.30
C LYS A 84 14.07 -1.38 13.57
N LYS A 85 13.15 -2.22 14.09
CA LYS A 85 13.38 -3.05 15.28
C LYS A 85 14.57 -4.00 15.12
N PHE A 86 14.85 -4.45 13.89
CA PHE A 86 15.98 -5.30 13.56
C PHE A 86 17.15 -4.55 12.91
N GLY A 87 17.23 -3.22 13.07
CA GLY A 87 18.35 -2.42 12.58
C GLY A 87 18.40 -2.25 11.06
N LEU A 88 17.32 -2.57 10.34
CA LEU A 88 17.23 -2.39 8.90
C LEU A 88 16.70 -0.98 8.55
N PRO A 89 17.14 -0.39 7.43
CA PRO A 89 16.61 0.89 6.98
C PRO A 89 15.12 0.77 6.65
N ARG A 90 14.37 1.83 6.95
CA ARG A 90 12.97 1.96 6.55
C ARG A 90 12.88 2.27 5.05
N ASN A 91 11.91 1.67 4.39
CA ASN A 91 11.59 2.03 3.01
C ASN A 91 10.52 3.11 3.02
N GLN A 92 10.63 4.09 2.13
CA GLN A 92 9.57 5.09 2.00
C GLN A 92 8.29 4.38 1.52
N PRO A 93 7.17 4.48 2.26
CA PRO A 93 5.90 3.97 1.78
C PRO A 93 5.56 4.61 0.43
N ASN A 94 5.06 3.83 -0.52
CA ASN A 94 4.58 4.42 -1.77
C ASN A 94 3.35 5.26 -1.45
N SER A 95 3.40 6.55 -1.80
CA SER A 95 2.24 7.44 -1.78
C SER A 95 1.64 7.52 -3.17
N ILE A 96 0.32 7.52 -3.23
CA ILE A 96 -0.43 7.94 -4.41
C ILE A 96 -1.31 9.11 -4.02
N GLU A 97 -1.71 9.89 -5.00
CA GLU A 97 -2.71 10.94 -4.80
C GLU A 97 -4.06 10.30 -4.41
N PRO A 98 -4.85 10.93 -3.53
CA PRO A 98 -6.16 10.43 -3.18
C PRO A 98 -7.06 10.29 -4.40
N GLU A 99 -7.50 9.06 -4.70
CA GLU A 99 -8.37 8.76 -5.84
C GLU A 99 -9.68 8.10 -5.40
N LEU A 100 -10.81 8.69 -5.79
CA LEU A 100 -12.14 8.17 -5.45
C LEU A 100 -12.40 6.77 -6.02
N ASN A 101 -11.91 6.52 -7.24
CA ASN A 101 -12.16 5.30 -8.03
C ASN A 101 -10.86 4.54 -8.32
N LEU A 102 -10.08 4.31 -7.28
CA LEU A 102 -8.80 3.59 -7.36
C LEU A 102 -8.93 2.24 -8.09
N SER A 103 -8.02 2.01 -9.05
CA SER A 103 -7.91 0.74 -9.77
C SER A 103 -7.50 -0.41 -8.85
N PRO A 104 -8.15 -1.60 -8.92
CA PRO A 104 -7.70 -2.81 -8.22
C PRO A 104 -6.26 -3.22 -8.56
N ALA A 105 -5.74 -2.82 -9.74
CA ALA A 105 -4.35 -3.08 -10.11
C ALA A 105 -3.36 -2.40 -9.15
N LEU A 106 -3.65 -1.19 -8.66
CA LEU A 106 -2.81 -0.51 -7.69
C LEU A 106 -2.78 -1.23 -6.34
N VAL A 107 -3.90 -1.85 -5.94
CA VAL A 107 -3.95 -2.70 -4.75
C VAL A 107 -3.08 -3.94 -4.93
N PHE A 108 -3.15 -4.56 -6.11
CA PHE A 108 -2.31 -5.71 -6.45
C PHE A 108 -0.82 -5.36 -6.41
N GLU A 109 -0.42 -4.29 -7.09
CA GLU A 109 0.95 -3.79 -7.08
C GLU A 109 1.46 -3.53 -5.67
N GLN A 110 0.65 -2.88 -4.83
CA GLN A 110 1.04 -2.63 -3.45
C GLN A 110 1.17 -3.93 -2.67
N SER A 111 0.30 -4.93 -2.90
CA SER A 111 0.42 -6.25 -2.26
C SER A 111 1.66 -7.05 -2.73
N GLN A 112 2.09 -6.90 -3.99
CA GLN A 112 3.38 -7.42 -4.47
C GLN A 112 4.55 -6.84 -3.70
N ARG A 113 4.53 -5.52 -3.49
CA ARG A 113 5.59 -4.82 -2.75
C ARG A 113 5.63 -5.27 -1.29
N LEU A 114 4.48 -5.35 -0.61
CA LEU A 114 4.39 -5.87 0.76
C LEU A 114 5.00 -7.28 0.88
N LEU A 115 4.65 -8.17 -0.06
CA LEU A 115 5.16 -9.54 -0.08
C LEU A 115 6.69 -9.58 -0.31
N ALA A 116 7.19 -8.77 -1.24
CA ALA A 116 8.63 -8.65 -1.50
C ALA A 116 9.38 -8.13 -0.26
N GLU A 117 8.84 -7.13 0.43
CA GLU A 117 9.45 -6.56 1.63
C GLU A 117 9.55 -7.57 2.77
N LEU A 118 8.51 -8.37 3.01
CA LEU A 118 8.56 -9.43 4.02
C LEU A 118 9.60 -10.50 3.67
N ARG A 119 9.71 -10.87 2.39
CA ARG A 119 10.71 -11.84 1.92
C ARG A 119 12.14 -11.32 2.04
N ILE A 120 12.37 -10.04 1.71
CA ILE A 120 13.65 -9.37 1.91
C ILE A 120 13.99 -9.34 3.40
N LEU A 121 13.04 -8.95 4.26
CA LEU A 121 13.21 -8.95 5.70
C LEU A 121 13.61 -10.34 6.22
N LYS A 122 12.86 -11.39 5.84
CA LYS A 122 13.19 -12.79 6.20
C LYS A 122 14.59 -13.16 5.76
N LYS A 123 14.97 -12.82 4.53
CA LYS A 123 16.31 -13.10 4.00
C LYS A 123 17.40 -12.41 4.82
N CYS A 124 17.20 -11.14 5.19
CA CYS A 124 18.12 -10.40 6.05
C CYS A 124 18.22 -10.98 7.47
N LEU A 125 17.15 -11.59 7.96
CA LEU A 125 17.11 -12.27 9.26
C LEU A 125 17.64 -13.71 9.22
N GLY A 126 18.06 -14.21 8.06
CA GLY A 126 18.54 -15.60 7.91
C GLY A 126 17.45 -16.67 7.94
N ILE A 127 16.18 -16.28 7.78
CA ILE A 127 15.02 -17.18 7.75
C ILE A 127 14.94 -17.81 6.36
N THR A 128 14.97 -19.15 6.29
CA THR A 128 15.09 -19.89 5.02
C THR A 128 13.81 -20.58 4.60
N GLU A 129 12.90 -20.78 5.55
CA GLU A 129 11.57 -21.34 5.39
C GLU A 129 10.78 -20.61 4.30
N GLN A 130 10.08 -21.36 3.46
CA GLN A 130 9.29 -20.83 2.37
C GLN A 130 7.81 -21.10 2.61
N VAL A 131 6.96 -20.13 2.26
CA VAL A 131 5.51 -20.34 2.24
C VAL A 131 5.12 -21.28 1.10
N SER A 132 4.00 -21.99 1.27
CA SER A 132 3.41 -22.78 0.19
C SER A 132 3.00 -21.91 -0.99
N ALA A 133 2.91 -22.51 -2.17
CA ALA A 133 2.52 -21.82 -3.40
C ALA A 133 1.17 -21.06 -3.24
N PRO A 134 0.97 -19.95 -3.98
CA PRO A 134 -0.28 -19.20 -3.94
C PRO A 134 -1.48 -20.09 -4.27
N GLU A 135 -2.48 -20.08 -3.39
CA GLU A 135 -3.77 -20.70 -3.65
C GLU A 135 -4.60 -19.80 -4.55
N GLN A 136 -5.38 -20.39 -5.45
CA GLN A 136 -6.31 -19.65 -6.29
C GLN A 136 -7.65 -19.50 -5.59
N PHE A 137 -8.11 -18.26 -5.47
CA PHE A 137 -9.43 -17.94 -4.95
C PHE A 137 -10.36 -17.45 -6.07
N LYS A 138 -11.67 -17.55 -5.86
CA LYS A 138 -12.70 -17.03 -6.76
C LYS A 138 -13.76 -16.28 -5.95
N GLY A 139 -14.44 -15.32 -6.60
CA GLY A 139 -15.57 -14.60 -6.02
C GLY A 139 -15.24 -13.65 -4.87
N LYS A 140 -13.95 -13.32 -4.66
CA LYS A 140 -13.52 -12.42 -3.58
C LYS A 140 -13.87 -10.97 -3.90
N GLN A 141 -14.14 -10.21 -2.85
CA GLN A 141 -14.48 -8.80 -2.89
C GLN A 141 -13.47 -7.96 -2.10
N SER A 142 -13.52 -6.63 -2.28
CA SER A 142 -12.66 -5.69 -1.56
C SER A 142 -12.75 -5.82 -0.04
N ILE A 143 -13.94 -6.14 0.49
CA ILE A 143 -14.15 -6.36 1.93
C ILE A 143 -13.37 -7.58 2.45
N ASP A 144 -13.26 -8.65 1.67
CA ASP A 144 -12.50 -9.84 2.05
C ASP A 144 -11.01 -9.51 2.15
N ILE A 145 -10.50 -8.77 1.16
CA ILE A 145 -9.10 -8.35 1.10
C ILE A 145 -8.79 -7.40 2.26
N PHE A 146 -9.67 -6.42 2.51
CA PHE A 146 -9.53 -5.48 3.62
C PHE A 146 -9.49 -6.21 4.96
N ASN A 147 -10.42 -7.12 5.21
CA ASN A 147 -10.48 -7.89 6.46
C ASN A 147 -9.23 -8.76 6.63
N ARG A 148 -8.70 -9.34 5.55
CA ARG A 148 -7.44 -10.11 5.62
C ARG A 148 -6.23 -9.20 5.89
N LEU A 149 -6.12 -8.04 5.25
CA LEU A 149 -5.08 -7.06 5.57
C LEU A 149 -5.23 -6.51 7.00
N HIS A 150 -6.45 -6.39 7.51
CA HIS A 150 -6.71 -6.04 8.90
C HIS A 150 -6.22 -7.12 9.86
N HIS A 151 -6.49 -8.39 9.56
CA HIS A 151 -5.93 -9.51 10.31
C HIS A 151 -4.39 -9.50 10.32
N ILE A 152 -3.76 -9.35 9.15
CA ILE A 152 -2.29 -9.23 9.01
C ILE A 152 -1.76 -8.08 9.86
N SER A 153 -2.43 -6.93 9.82
CA SER A 153 -2.07 -5.75 10.60
C SER A 153 -2.11 -6.03 12.11
N CYS A 154 -3.11 -6.76 12.61
CA CYS A 154 -3.15 -7.20 14.00
C CYS A 154 -2.03 -8.21 14.34
N GLN A 155 -1.66 -9.10 13.41
CA GLN A 155 -0.53 -10.02 13.62
C GLN A 155 0.81 -9.29 13.64
N LEU A 156 0.98 -8.25 12.80
CA LEU A 156 2.16 -7.39 12.83
C LEU A 156 2.27 -6.60 14.13
N ASP A 157 1.15 -6.19 14.76
CA ASP A 157 1.21 -5.59 16.10
C ASP A 157 1.83 -6.55 17.12
N VAL A 158 1.51 -7.85 17.05
CA VAL A 158 2.11 -8.87 17.91
C VAL A 158 3.61 -8.99 17.68
N LEU A 159 4.05 -9.01 16.42
CA LEU A 159 5.47 -9.04 16.05
C LEU A 159 6.22 -7.79 16.52
N ASN A 160 5.60 -6.62 16.35
CA ASN A 160 6.15 -5.35 16.78
C ASN A 160 6.15 -5.21 18.31
N ARG A 161 5.20 -5.86 19.00
CA ARG A 161 4.84 -5.64 20.42
C ARG A 161 4.34 -4.21 20.67
N GLU A 162 3.76 -3.63 19.64
CA GLU A 162 3.30 -2.24 19.58
C GLU A 162 2.17 -2.19 18.57
N GLU A 163 1.11 -1.46 18.91
CA GLU A 163 0.04 -1.12 17.99
C GLU A 163 0.31 0.26 17.39
N ILE A 164 -0.10 0.50 16.14
CA ILE A 164 -0.16 1.87 15.64
C ILE A 164 -1.17 2.64 16.48
N ASN A 165 -0.66 3.49 17.37
CA ASN A 165 -1.48 4.30 18.26
C ASN A 165 -1.68 5.72 17.68
N PRO A 166 -2.69 6.46 18.17
CA PRO A 166 -2.94 7.84 17.73
C PRO A 166 -1.73 8.76 17.90
N ASN A 167 -0.83 8.49 18.85
CA ASN A 167 0.38 9.30 19.05
C ASN A 167 1.32 9.19 17.84
N TYR A 168 1.43 8.03 17.19
CA TYR A 168 2.22 7.88 15.97
C TYR A 168 1.67 8.73 14.83
N VAL A 169 0.34 8.71 14.65
CA VAL A 169 -0.34 9.52 13.63
C VAL A 169 -0.15 11.02 13.94
N PHE A 170 -0.33 11.41 15.20
CA PHE A 170 -0.14 12.79 15.63
C PHE A 170 1.29 13.27 15.41
N ALA A 171 2.29 12.48 15.78
CA ALA A 171 3.70 12.82 15.56
C ALA A 171 4.01 13.00 14.07
N GLU A 172 3.45 12.17 13.21
CA GLU A 172 3.63 12.29 11.76
C GLU A 172 2.93 13.54 11.20
N VAL A 173 1.72 13.86 11.69
CA VAL A 173 1.01 15.10 11.34
C VAL A 173 1.79 16.34 11.80
N MET A 174 2.37 16.31 12.99
CA MET A 174 3.20 17.41 13.49
C MET A 174 4.48 17.59 12.66
N ARG A 175 5.12 16.48 12.24
CA ARG A 175 6.26 16.53 11.32
C ARG A 175 5.90 17.18 9.99
N ILE A 176 4.75 16.80 9.40
CA ILE A 176 4.24 17.40 8.17
C ILE A 176 3.94 18.88 8.38
N TYR A 177 3.31 19.24 9.50
CA TYR A 177 3.03 20.63 9.85
C TYR A 177 4.33 21.45 9.93
N GLU A 178 5.36 20.95 10.59
CA GLU A 178 6.68 21.60 10.66
C GLU A 178 7.31 21.77 9.27
N ASP A 179 7.29 20.73 8.43
CA ASP A 179 7.79 20.77 7.06
C ASP A 179 7.06 21.85 6.22
N VAL A 180 5.73 21.93 6.33
CA VAL A 180 4.90 22.94 5.64
C VAL A 180 5.19 24.35 6.16
N VAL A 181 5.31 24.52 7.49
CA VAL A 181 5.66 25.82 8.11
C VAL A 181 7.02 26.31 7.62
N VAL A 182 8.01 25.42 7.49
CA VAL A 182 9.32 25.76 6.91
C VAL A 182 9.19 26.28 5.48
N VAL A 183 8.38 25.61 4.64
CA VAL A 183 8.11 26.05 3.26
C VAL A 183 7.38 27.39 3.20
N ILE A 184 6.30 27.57 3.98
CA ILE A 184 5.53 28.82 4.07
C ILE A 184 6.42 29.98 4.47
N ASN A 185 7.24 29.81 5.52
CA ASN A 185 8.18 30.81 5.99
C ASN A 185 9.22 31.17 4.94
N LYS A 186 9.75 30.17 4.23
CA LYS A 186 10.72 30.38 3.14
C LYS A 186 10.11 31.17 1.98
N LEU A 187 8.85 30.90 1.66
CA LEU A 187 8.09 31.57 0.60
C LEU A 187 7.48 32.92 1.04
N ARG A 188 7.59 33.27 2.34
CA ARG A 188 6.99 34.47 2.94
C ARG A 188 5.48 34.56 2.75
N ILE A 189 4.82 33.41 2.72
CA ILE A 189 3.36 33.31 2.65
C ILE A 189 2.82 33.54 4.08
N ARG A 190 1.73 34.28 4.23
CA ARG A 190 1.02 34.36 5.52
C ARG A 190 0.16 33.11 5.66
N ASP A 191 0.36 32.37 6.74
CA ASP A 191 -0.54 31.29 7.11
C ASP A 191 -1.87 31.88 7.62
N LEU A 192 -2.95 31.55 6.93
CA LEU A 192 -4.32 31.93 7.30
C LEU A 192 -5.16 30.71 7.69
N THR A 193 -4.55 29.53 7.84
CA THR A 193 -5.24 28.24 8.06
C THR A 193 -5.57 27.99 9.53
N TYR A 194 -6.02 29.04 10.25
CA TYR A 194 -6.60 28.83 11.56
C TYR A 194 -7.94 28.08 11.39
N PRO A 195 -8.18 26.99 12.14
CA PRO A 195 -9.48 26.35 12.11
C PRO A 195 -10.54 27.38 12.51
N PRO A 196 -11.67 27.48 11.78
CA PRO A 196 -12.73 28.39 12.15
C PRO A 196 -13.18 28.09 13.57
N GLY A 197 -13.69 29.11 14.27
CA GLY A 197 -14.28 28.93 15.60
C GLY A 197 -15.34 27.83 15.55
N LYS A 198 -15.44 27.02 16.61
CA LYS A 198 -16.44 25.95 16.69
C LYS A 198 -17.84 26.54 16.59
N GLU A 199 -18.52 26.31 15.47
CA GLU A 199 -19.91 26.68 15.31
C GLU A 199 -20.79 25.72 16.13
N GLN A 200 -21.67 26.28 16.97
CA GLN A 200 -22.43 25.50 17.96
C GLN A 200 -23.53 24.63 17.33
N GLU A 201 -23.95 24.93 16.11
CA GLU A 201 -25.09 24.31 15.44
C GLU A 201 -24.67 23.31 14.33
N VAL A 202 -23.37 23.12 14.13
CA VAL A 202 -22.84 22.29 13.04
C VAL A 202 -22.77 20.82 13.47
N THR A 203 -23.35 19.95 12.67
CA THR A 203 -23.33 18.50 12.86
C THR A 203 -22.14 17.87 12.13
N PRO A 204 -21.73 16.64 12.48
CA PRO A 204 -20.65 15.96 11.75
C PRO A 204 -20.88 15.82 10.25
N ALA A 205 -22.13 15.79 9.78
CA ALA A 205 -22.47 15.69 8.37
C ALA A 205 -22.06 16.96 7.57
N ASP A 206 -22.09 18.12 8.23
CA ASP A 206 -21.80 19.42 7.61
C ASP A 206 -20.30 19.62 7.34
N SER A 207 -19.43 18.80 7.96
CA SER A 207 -17.99 18.79 7.69
C SER A 207 -17.64 18.29 6.27
N LEU A 208 -18.57 17.62 5.60
CA LEU A 208 -18.39 17.07 4.25
C LEU A 208 -18.89 18.00 3.15
N THR A 209 -19.56 19.11 3.50
CA THR A 209 -20.15 20.09 2.57
C THR A 209 -19.43 21.42 2.54
N ALA A 210 -18.50 21.68 3.48
CA ALA A 210 -17.66 22.86 3.48
C ALA A 210 -16.58 22.75 2.39
N GLN A 211 -16.79 23.42 1.25
CA GLN A 211 -15.77 23.71 0.22
C GLN A 211 -15.37 25.18 0.31
#